data_AF-A0A6J7U2A8-F1
#
_entry.id   AF-A0A6J7U2A8-F1
#
_cell.length_a   1.000
_cell.length_b   1.000
_cell.length_c   1.000
_cell.angle_alpha   90.00
_cell.angle_beta   90.00
_cell.angle_gamma   90.00
#
_symmetry.space_group_name_H-M   'P 1'
#
loop_
_entity.id
_entity.type
_entity.pdbx_description
1 polymer ?
#
loop_
_entity_poly.entity_id
_entity_poly.type
_entity_poly.pdbx_seq_one_letter_code
_entity_poly.pdbx_strand_id
1 'polypeptide(L)'
;MSSKQTHTKRILLLAVPVLVLAACSSVDRSGTVEDGSKGVTTVVFNFVPVSWAEKPVDLDPPGPSVGDRLEFTVPFLLDGKPGAELTGVLVTTGLGKGTGAEAVKEERSIAQTFRLNDSDSINVEGVAKVKKGKKPDAGVPLARTVVGGTGAYLNAKGTLRTVPNADGSYTYTFSLRLP
;
A
#
# COMPACT_ATOMS: atom_id res chain seq x y z
N MET A 1 18.46 0.57 83.13
CA MET A 1 17.79 -0.26 82.11
C MET A 1 16.39 0.29 81.92
N SER A 2 16.18 1.08 80.86
CA SER A 2 14.95 1.85 80.61
C SER A 2 14.31 1.32 79.32
N SER A 3 13.10 0.77 79.43
CA SER A 3 12.29 0.27 78.32
C SER A 3 11.32 1.37 77.89
N LYS A 4 11.48 1.87 76.66
CA LYS A 4 10.58 2.86 76.05
C LYS A 4 9.55 2.15 75.16
N GLN A 5 8.28 2.32 75.49
CA GLN A 5 7.13 2.03 74.64
C GLN A 5 7.23 2.81 73.31
N THR A 6 6.92 2.13 72.21
CA THR A 6 6.73 2.75 70.89
C THR A 6 5.25 2.66 70.50
N HIS A 7 4.62 3.82 70.32
CA HIS A 7 3.27 3.97 69.79
C HIS A 7 3.31 3.90 68.25
N THR A 8 2.62 2.93 67.65
CA THR A 8 2.39 2.85 66.22
C THR A 8 1.21 3.75 65.82
N LYS A 9 1.48 4.85 65.12
CA LYS A 9 0.45 5.69 64.47
C LYS A 9 -0.06 4.99 63.21
N ARG A 10 -1.37 4.75 63.13
CA ARG A 10 -2.06 4.31 61.91
C ARG A 10 -2.24 5.51 60.98
N ILE A 11 -1.71 5.44 59.77
CA ILE A 11 -1.92 6.42 58.69
C ILE A 11 -3.18 5.99 57.92
N LEU A 12 -4.16 6.89 57.86
CA LEU A 12 -5.40 6.75 57.10
C LEU A 12 -5.11 7.25 55.67
N LEU A 13 -5.07 6.36 54.67
CA LEU A 13 -5.04 6.76 53.26
C LEU A 13 -6.45 7.13 52.81
N LEU A 14 -6.67 8.41 52.47
CA LEU A 14 -7.82 8.83 51.66
C LEU A 14 -7.63 8.36 50.22
N ALA A 15 -8.58 7.58 49.72
CA ALA A 15 -8.68 7.25 48.30
C ALA A 15 -9.32 8.42 47.54
N VAL A 16 -8.59 8.98 46.56
CA VAL A 16 -9.12 9.95 45.59
C VAL A 16 -9.59 9.18 44.36
N PRO A 17 -10.85 9.30 43.92
CA PRO A 17 -11.29 8.67 42.68
C PRO A 17 -10.75 9.44 41.48
N VAL A 18 -9.88 8.79 40.69
CA VAL A 18 -9.43 9.27 39.39
C VAL A 18 -10.57 9.04 38.39
N LEU A 19 -11.21 10.12 37.98
CA LEU A 19 -12.22 10.14 36.92
C LEU A 19 -11.49 9.98 35.57
N VAL A 20 -11.59 8.81 34.94
CA VAL A 20 -11.07 8.57 33.59
C VAL A 20 -12.05 9.17 32.58
N LEU A 21 -11.71 10.33 32.00
CA LEU A 21 -12.39 10.82 30.80
C LEU A 21 -11.96 9.94 29.61
N ALA A 22 -12.91 9.19 29.06
CA ALA A 22 -12.79 8.61 27.74
C ALA A 22 -12.90 9.73 26.69
N ALA A 23 -11.77 10.22 26.21
CA ALA A 23 -11.72 11.05 25.01
C ALA A 23 -11.81 10.13 23.78
N CYS A 24 -12.90 10.24 23.01
CA CYS A 24 -12.92 9.77 21.63
C CYS A 24 -11.85 10.54 20.86
N SER A 25 -10.70 9.92 20.60
CA SER A 25 -9.72 10.45 19.67
C SER A 25 -10.26 10.29 18.24
N SER A 26 -10.78 11.39 17.69
CA SER A 26 -10.91 11.55 16.24
C SER A 26 -9.53 11.36 15.62
N VAL A 27 -9.38 10.33 14.81
CA VAL A 27 -8.18 10.07 14.00
C VAL A 27 -8.09 11.19 12.96
N ASP A 28 -7.21 12.16 13.19
CA ASP A 28 -6.83 13.14 12.17
C ASP A 28 -6.10 12.40 11.04
N ARG A 29 -6.74 12.35 9.88
CA ARG A 29 -6.25 11.68 8.67
C ARG A 29 -5.28 12.62 7.95
N SER A 30 -4.17 12.06 7.46
CA SER A 30 -3.16 12.72 6.63
C SER A 30 -3.80 13.60 5.53
N GLY A 31 -3.21 14.78 5.31
CA GLY A 31 -3.84 15.97 4.73
C GLY A 31 -4.55 15.79 3.39
N THR A 32 -5.79 16.26 3.35
CA THR A 32 -6.57 16.53 2.16
C THR A 32 -6.05 17.81 1.50
N VAL A 33 -5.52 17.71 0.27
CA VAL A 33 -5.47 18.85 -0.64
C VAL A 33 -6.81 18.85 -1.39
N GLU A 34 -7.72 19.75 -1.00
CA GLU A 34 -8.95 20.00 -1.75
C GLU A 34 -8.59 20.72 -3.06
N ASP A 35 -8.47 19.96 -4.15
CA ASP A 35 -8.61 20.52 -5.48
C ASP A 35 -10.10 20.85 -5.68
N GLY A 36 -10.40 22.04 -6.22
CA GLY A 36 -11.76 22.62 -6.31
C GLY A 36 -12.76 21.84 -7.18
N SER A 37 -12.43 20.61 -7.59
CA SER A 37 -13.36 19.65 -8.16
C SER A 37 -14.05 18.87 -7.03
N LYS A 38 -15.30 19.23 -6.71
CA LYS A 38 -16.12 18.50 -5.73
C LYS A 38 -16.08 16.99 -6.02
N GLY A 39 -15.40 16.23 -5.15
CA GLY A 39 -15.35 14.77 -5.18
C GLY A 39 -14.00 14.11 -5.50
N VAL A 40 -12.91 14.86 -5.71
CA VAL A 40 -11.57 14.26 -5.86
C VAL A 40 -10.78 14.38 -4.55
N THR A 41 -10.43 13.24 -3.95
CA THR A 41 -9.54 13.13 -2.80
C THR A 41 -8.22 12.52 -3.25
N THR A 42 -7.14 13.29 -3.17
CA THR A 42 -5.79 12.74 -3.35
C THR A 42 -5.35 12.06 -2.06
N VAL A 43 -5.00 10.78 -2.14
CA VAL A 43 -4.48 9.98 -1.04
C VAL A 43 -3.06 9.57 -1.38
N VAL A 44 -2.10 10.03 -0.58
CA VAL A 44 -0.70 9.66 -0.72
C VAL A 44 -0.39 8.61 0.33
N PHE A 45 0.13 7.46 -0.09
CA PHE A 45 0.67 6.47 0.84
C PHE A 45 2.19 6.51 0.78
N ASN A 46 2.81 6.69 1.94
CA ASN A 46 4.23 6.41 2.08
C ASN A 46 4.41 4.90 2.14
N PHE A 47 4.56 4.29 0.97
CA PHE A 47 4.78 2.86 0.84
C PHE A 47 6.23 2.53 1.15
N VAL A 48 6.46 1.94 2.32
CA VAL A 48 7.77 1.37 2.68
C VAL A 48 7.61 -0.15 2.73
N PRO A 49 8.12 -0.89 1.73
CA PRO A 49 8.03 -2.33 1.73
C PRO A 49 8.88 -2.90 2.88
N VAL A 50 8.30 -3.80 3.65
CA VAL A 50 9.03 -4.53 4.70
C VAL A 50 9.86 -5.65 4.08
N SER A 51 9.28 -6.33 3.08
CA SER A 51 9.92 -7.40 2.31
C SER A 51 9.27 -7.55 0.94
N TRP A 52 10.02 -8.06 -0.04
CA TRP A 52 9.50 -8.38 -1.37
C TRP A 52 9.51 -9.89 -1.60
N ALA A 53 8.34 -10.49 -1.74
CA ALA A 53 8.20 -11.87 -2.21
C ALA A 53 7.64 -11.84 -3.65
N GLU A 54 8.48 -12.21 -4.61
CA GLU A 54 8.13 -12.35 -6.03
C GLU A 54 8.23 -13.83 -6.42
N LYS A 55 7.22 -14.36 -7.10
CA LYS A 55 7.19 -15.72 -7.62
C LYS A 55 6.94 -15.69 -9.13
N PRO A 56 7.99 -15.87 -9.96
CA PRO A 56 7.82 -16.01 -11.39
C PRO A 56 7.19 -17.37 -11.73
N VAL A 57 6.31 -17.36 -12.72
CA VAL A 57 5.71 -18.55 -13.34
C VAL A 57 5.97 -18.43 -14.84
N ASP A 58 7.01 -19.11 -15.29
CA ASP A 58 7.37 -19.24 -16.71
C ASP A 58 6.47 -20.32 -17.33
N LEU A 59 5.71 -19.95 -18.36
CA LEU A 59 4.87 -20.86 -19.12
C LEU A 59 5.51 -21.11 -20.50
N ASP A 60 5.27 -22.28 -21.07
CA ASP A 60 5.88 -22.65 -22.36
C ASP A 60 5.58 -21.63 -23.47
N PRO A 61 6.57 -21.30 -24.32
CA PRO A 61 7.95 -21.81 -24.36
C PRO A 61 8.89 -21.15 -23.33
N PRO A 62 10.03 -21.80 -22.97
CA PRO A 62 10.98 -21.25 -21.99
C PRO A 62 11.47 -19.84 -22.31
N GLY A 63 11.54 -18.99 -21.27
CA GLY A 63 11.94 -17.58 -21.38
C GLY A 63 10.74 -16.66 -21.65
N PRO A 64 10.96 -15.34 -21.83
CA PRO A 64 9.87 -14.37 -21.89
C PRO A 64 8.83 -14.71 -22.96
N SER A 65 7.64 -15.14 -22.52
CA SER A 65 6.55 -15.63 -23.35
C SER A 65 5.21 -14.98 -22.99
N VAL A 66 4.24 -15.07 -23.91
CA VAL A 66 2.87 -14.63 -23.60
C VAL A 66 2.23 -15.66 -22.67
N GLY A 67 1.68 -15.19 -21.56
CA GLY A 67 1.07 -16.02 -20.52
C GLY A 67 1.92 -16.12 -19.26
N ASP A 68 3.22 -15.85 -19.33
CA ASP A 68 4.12 -15.75 -18.17
C ASP A 68 3.52 -14.86 -17.09
N ARG A 69 3.72 -15.25 -15.83
CA ARG A 69 3.17 -14.54 -14.69
C ARG A 69 4.23 -14.20 -13.67
N LEU A 70 4.00 -13.11 -12.96
CA LEU A 70 4.69 -12.76 -11.73
C LEU A 70 3.64 -12.53 -10.65
N GLU A 71 3.62 -13.41 -9.66
CA GLU A 71 2.83 -13.23 -8.44
C GLU A 71 3.70 -12.51 -7.40
N PHE A 72 3.12 -11.57 -6.66
CA PHE A 72 3.85 -10.90 -5.59
C PHE A 72 2.98 -10.62 -4.37
N THR A 73 3.63 -10.64 -3.21
CA THR A 73 3.08 -10.23 -1.92
C THR A 73 4.11 -9.36 -1.20
N VAL A 74 3.67 -8.19 -0.77
CA VAL A 74 4.53 -7.14 -0.22
C VAL A 74 3.86 -6.55 1.01
N PRO A 75 4.20 -7.00 2.22
CA PRO A 75 3.83 -6.27 3.43
C PRO A 75 4.49 -4.89 3.41
N PHE A 76 3.74 -3.85 3.79
CA PHE A 76 4.24 -2.48 3.80
C PHE A 76 3.79 -1.71 5.04
N LEU A 77 4.57 -0.70 5.40
CA LEU A 77 4.17 0.26 6.41
C LEU A 77 3.25 1.30 5.78
N LEU A 78 2.06 1.50 6.34
CA LEU A 78 1.12 2.54 5.98
C LEU A 78 1.21 3.66 7.02
N ASP A 79 1.71 4.83 6.62
CA ASP A 79 1.97 5.96 7.53
C ASP A 79 2.80 5.55 8.77
N GLY A 80 3.80 4.69 8.54
CA GLY A 80 4.68 4.16 9.58
C GLY A 80 4.10 3.01 10.41
N LYS A 81 2.86 2.58 10.15
CA LYS A 81 2.21 1.48 10.87
C LYS A 81 2.23 0.18 10.07
N PRO A 82 2.59 -0.96 10.67
CA PRO A 82 2.53 -2.26 10.00
C PRO A 82 1.07 -2.74 9.85
N GLY A 83 0.87 -3.78 9.04
CA GLY A 83 -0.43 -4.46 8.88
C GLY A 83 -1.07 -4.26 7.52
N ALA A 84 -0.50 -3.42 6.67
CA ALA A 84 -0.92 -3.27 5.28
C ALA A 84 -0.13 -4.21 4.35
N GLU A 85 -0.76 -4.62 3.26
CA GLU A 85 -0.21 -5.60 2.33
C GLU A 85 -0.65 -5.31 0.89
N LEU A 86 0.31 -5.33 -0.02
CA LEU A 86 0.06 -5.31 -1.45
C LEU A 86 0.19 -6.74 -1.98
N THR A 87 -0.87 -7.23 -2.62
CA THR A 87 -0.83 -8.46 -3.42
C THR A 87 -1.09 -8.12 -4.88
N GLY A 88 -0.54 -8.92 -5.79
CA GLY A 88 -0.88 -8.77 -7.19
C GLY A 88 -0.37 -9.89 -8.07
N VAL A 89 -0.91 -9.89 -9.28
CA VAL A 89 -0.46 -10.73 -10.38
C VAL A 89 -0.20 -9.84 -11.57
N LEU A 90 0.91 -10.10 -12.23
CA LEU A 90 1.25 -9.52 -13.50
C LEU A 90 1.30 -10.64 -14.54
N VAL A 91 0.75 -10.40 -15.73
CA VAL A 91 0.69 -11.37 -16.82
C VAL A 91 1.24 -10.73 -18.08
N THR A 92 2.17 -11.39 -18.76
CA THR A 92 2.63 -10.97 -20.09
C THR A 92 1.53 -11.23 -21.11
N THR A 93 0.99 -10.17 -21.70
CA THR A 93 -0.12 -10.24 -22.67
C THR A 93 0.36 -10.12 -24.11
N GLY A 94 1.56 -9.58 -24.34
CA GLY A 94 2.10 -9.42 -25.67
C GLY A 94 3.61 -9.24 -25.68
N LEU A 95 4.24 -9.73 -26.75
CA LEU A 95 5.65 -9.46 -27.03
C LEU A 95 5.76 -8.50 -28.20
N GLY A 96 6.67 -7.53 -28.09
CA GLY A 96 7.02 -6.64 -29.18
C GLY A 96 7.48 -7.41 -30.41
N LYS A 97 6.94 -7.03 -31.57
CA LYS A 97 7.24 -7.60 -32.90
C LYS A 97 8.07 -6.62 -33.73
N GLY A 98 8.77 -7.11 -34.75
CA GLY A 98 9.54 -6.29 -35.69
C GLY A 98 10.98 -6.01 -35.23
N THR A 99 11.53 -4.86 -35.65
CA THR A 99 12.90 -4.41 -35.32
C THR A 99 12.89 -3.10 -34.53
N GLY A 100 14.04 -2.75 -33.92
CA GLY A 100 14.19 -1.48 -33.18
C GLY A 100 13.64 -1.50 -31.76
N ALA A 101 13.28 -0.33 -31.24
CA ALA A 101 12.95 -0.13 -29.83
C ALA A 101 11.67 -0.85 -29.34
N GLU A 102 10.72 -1.14 -30.23
CA GLU A 102 9.52 -1.91 -29.87
C GLU A 102 9.79 -3.42 -29.79
N ALA A 103 10.74 -3.94 -30.57
CA ALA A 103 11.08 -5.36 -30.57
C ALA A 103 11.64 -5.87 -29.24
N VAL A 104 12.13 -4.95 -28.40
CA VAL A 104 12.69 -5.25 -27.08
C VAL A 104 11.70 -5.02 -25.94
N LYS A 105 10.44 -4.74 -26.23
CA LYS A 105 9.39 -4.53 -25.22
C LYS A 105 8.44 -5.71 -25.11
N GLU A 106 7.82 -5.84 -23.95
CA GLU A 106 6.66 -6.69 -23.70
C GLU A 106 5.55 -5.88 -23.04
N GLU A 107 4.32 -6.27 -23.34
CA GLU A 107 3.12 -5.75 -22.73
C GLU A 107 2.72 -6.65 -21.56
N ARG A 108 2.41 -6.02 -20.44
CA ARG A 108 2.04 -6.68 -19.20
C ARG A 108 0.73 -6.10 -18.69
N SER A 109 -0.25 -6.95 -18.42
CA SER A 109 -1.43 -6.60 -17.63
C SER A 109 -1.14 -6.88 -16.16
N ILE A 110 -1.67 -6.06 -15.26
CA ILE A 110 -1.50 -6.21 -13.82
C ILE A 110 -2.82 -6.00 -13.10
N ALA A 111 -3.09 -6.86 -12.13
CA ALA A 111 -4.15 -6.70 -11.14
C ALA A 111 -3.53 -6.68 -9.75
N GLN A 112 -3.91 -5.70 -8.94
CA GLN A 112 -3.32 -5.44 -7.63
C GLN A 112 -4.43 -5.19 -6.60
N THR A 113 -4.22 -5.68 -5.38
CA THR A 113 -5.04 -5.35 -4.23
C THR A 113 -4.15 -4.78 -3.14
N PHE A 114 -4.42 -3.54 -2.75
CA PHE A 114 -3.81 -2.89 -1.60
C PHE A 114 -4.74 -3.08 -0.41
N ARG A 115 -4.43 -4.04 0.46
CA ARG A 115 -5.14 -4.24 1.73
C ARG A 115 -4.55 -3.29 2.76
N LEU A 116 -5.36 -2.35 3.24
CA LEU A 116 -4.91 -1.29 4.16
C LEU A 116 -5.12 -1.70 5.62
N ASN A 117 -6.15 -2.51 5.86
CA ASN A 117 -6.47 -3.17 7.13
C ASN A 117 -7.39 -4.38 6.83
N ASP A 118 -8.01 -4.97 7.85
CA ASP A 118 -8.87 -6.16 7.68
C ASP A 118 -10.18 -5.92 6.92
N SER A 119 -10.63 -4.67 6.78
CA SER A 119 -11.90 -4.31 6.14
C SER A 119 -11.75 -3.47 4.87
N ASP A 120 -10.66 -2.70 4.77
CA ASP A 120 -10.44 -1.74 3.71
C ASP A 120 -9.39 -2.22 2.70
N SER A 121 -9.77 -2.23 1.42
CA SER A 121 -8.85 -2.47 0.31
C SER A 121 -9.11 -1.55 -0.88
N ILE A 122 -8.07 -1.33 -1.69
CA ILE A 122 -8.18 -0.66 -2.99
C ILE A 122 -7.71 -1.62 -4.09
N ASN A 123 -8.52 -1.77 -5.12
CA ASN A 123 -8.25 -2.64 -6.26
C ASN A 123 -7.80 -1.80 -7.45
N VAL A 124 -6.70 -2.19 -8.08
CA VAL A 124 -6.04 -1.46 -9.15
C VAL A 124 -5.71 -2.39 -10.29
N GLU A 125 -5.97 -1.94 -11.51
CA GLU A 125 -5.64 -2.65 -12.73
C GLU A 125 -4.96 -1.74 -13.75
N GLY A 126 -4.16 -2.32 -14.64
CA GLY A 126 -3.61 -1.56 -15.75
C GLY A 126 -2.76 -2.40 -16.70
N VAL A 127 -2.32 -1.75 -17.76
CA VAL A 127 -1.42 -2.34 -18.77
C VAL A 127 -0.20 -1.43 -18.91
N ALA A 128 0.98 -2.03 -19.03
CA ALA A 128 2.21 -1.29 -19.28
C ALA A 128 3.09 -2.02 -20.29
N LYS A 129 3.81 -1.25 -21.11
CA LYS A 129 4.91 -1.75 -21.94
C LYS A 129 6.23 -1.53 -21.22
N VAL A 130 7.02 -2.58 -21.06
CA VAL A 130 8.33 -2.56 -20.41
C VAL A 130 9.36 -3.30 -21.26
N LYS A 131 10.65 -3.15 -20.96
CA LYS A 131 11.70 -3.94 -21.60
C LYS A 131 11.51 -5.43 -21.27
N LYS A 132 11.72 -6.31 -22.25
CA LYS A 132 11.51 -7.76 -22.13
C LYS A 132 12.26 -8.34 -20.93
N GLY A 133 11.54 -9.07 -20.07
CA GLY A 133 12.11 -9.68 -18.87
C GLY A 133 12.73 -8.70 -17.84
N LYS A 134 12.41 -7.40 -17.92
CA LYS A 134 12.95 -6.39 -16.98
C LYS A 134 11.85 -5.76 -16.12
N LYS A 135 12.26 -5.16 -15.00
CA LYS A 135 11.40 -4.25 -14.22
C LYS A 135 11.22 -2.93 -15.00
N PRO A 136 10.18 -2.14 -14.69
CA PRO A 136 10.05 -0.79 -15.23
C PRO A 136 11.28 0.08 -14.93
N ASP A 137 11.60 1.01 -15.84
CA ASP A 137 12.75 1.89 -15.69
C ASP A 137 12.56 2.86 -14.49
N ALA A 138 13.62 3.05 -13.70
CA ALA A 138 13.59 3.96 -12.55
C ALA A 138 13.24 5.40 -12.96
N GLY A 139 12.43 6.07 -12.15
CA GLY A 139 11.96 7.44 -12.38
C GLY A 139 10.87 7.58 -13.44
N VAL A 140 10.56 6.53 -14.22
CA VAL A 140 9.50 6.56 -15.24
C VAL A 140 8.15 6.22 -14.59
N PRO A 141 7.19 7.17 -14.51
CA PRO A 141 5.92 6.91 -13.87
C PRO A 141 5.04 5.96 -14.70
N LEU A 142 4.31 5.10 -14.00
CA LEU A 142 3.25 4.24 -14.55
C LEU A 142 1.91 4.69 -13.96
N ALA A 143 0.92 4.90 -14.82
CA ALA A 143 -0.45 5.18 -14.41
C ALA A 143 -1.31 3.93 -14.55
N ARG A 144 -2.15 3.67 -13.54
CA ARG A 144 -3.10 2.55 -13.49
C ARG A 144 -4.46 3.04 -13.01
N THR A 145 -5.50 2.27 -13.29
CA THR A 145 -6.87 2.61 -12.93
C THR A 145 -7.23 1.98 -11.59
N VAL A 146 -7.83 2.77 -10.70
CA VAL A 146 -8.51 2.25 -9.52
C VAL A 146 -9.89 1.76 -9.96
N VAL A 147 -10.12 0.46 -9.84
CA VAL A 147 -11.35 -0.20 -10.32
C VAL A 147 -12.41 -0.34 -9.22
N GLY A 148 -12.02 -0.24 -7.96
CA GLY A 148 -12.90 -0.34 -6.81
C GLY A 148 -12.14 -0.56 -5.50
N GLY A 149 -12.85 -1.07 -4.51
CA GLY A 149 -12.32 -1.38 -3.20
C GLY A 149 -13.40 -1.94 -2.27
N THR A 150 -13.01 -2.20 -1.02
CA THR A 150 -13.91 -2.62 0.06
C THR A 150 -13.92 -1.58 1.19
N GLY A 151 -14.87 -1.70 2.12
CA GLY A 151 -14.96 -0.83 3.29
C GLY A 151 -15.08 0.64 2.91
N ALA A 152 -14.20 1.48 3.44
CA ALA A 152 -14.16 2.92 3.16
C ALA A 152 -13.88 3.28 1.67
N TYR A 153 -13.48 2.29 0.88
CA TYR A 153 -13.16 2.45 -0.55
C TYR A 153 -14.15 1.74 -1.46
N LEU A 154 -15.31 1.33 -0.93
CA LEU A 154 -16.39 0.79 -1.74
C LEU A 154 -16.77 1.78 -2.85
N ASN A 155 -16.84 1.29 -4.09
CA ASN A 155 -17.09 2.09 -5.29
C ASN A 155 -16.05 3.18 -5.61
N ALA A 156 -14.88 3.19 -4.96
CA ALA A 156 -13.81 4.11 -5.29
C ALA A 156 -13.42 4.01 -6.78
N LYS A 157 -13.21 5.16 -7.43
CA LYS A 157 -12.66 5.26 -8.80
C LYS A 157 -11.46 6.19 -8.79
N GLY A 158 -10.65 6.15 -9.83
CA GLY A 158 -9.53 7.08 -9.95
C GLY A 158 -8.29 6.45 -10.55
N THR A 159 -7.13 6.97 -10.16
CA THR A 159 -5.84 6.55 -10.71
C THR A 159 -4.84 6.24 -9.61
N LEU A 160 -3.97 5.27 -9.89
CA LEU A 160 -2.74 5.02 -9.17
C LEU A 160 -1.57 5.46 -10.04
N ARG A 161 -0.74 6.36 -9.53
CA ARG A 161 0.58 6.66 -10.10
C ARG A 161 1.64 5.89 -9.31
N THR A 162 2.42 5.08 -10.01
CA THR A 162 3.56 4.33 -9.47
C THR A 162 4.85 4.86 -10.06
N VAL A 163 5.85 5.18 -9.23
CA VAL A 163 7.20 5.56 -9.68
C VAL A 163 8.20 4.55 -9.15
N PRO A 164 8.88 3.77 -10.00
CA PRO A 164 9.98 2.92 -9.58
C PRO A 164 11.16 3.79 -9.13
N ASN A 165 11.72 3.49 -7.98
CA ASN A 165 12.87 4.19 -7.40
C ASN A 165 14.18 3.47 -7.81
N ALA A 166 15.31 4.17 -7.70
CA ALA A 166 16.61 3.62 -8.09
C ALA A 166 17.08 2.45 -7.20
N ASP A 167 16.58 2.39 -5.96
CA ASP A 167 16.85 1.33 -4.98
C ASP A 167 15.96 0.08 -5.16
N GLY A 168 15.10 0.07 -6.18
CA GLY A 168 14.18 -1.03 -6.48
C GLY A 168 12.85 -0.97 -5.72
N SER A 169 12.64 0.02 -4.84
CA SER A 169 11.34 0.30 -4.22
C SER A 169 10.40 1.07 -5.19
N TYR A 170 9.17 1.34 -4.76
CA TYR A 170 8.19 2.10 -5.55
C TYR A 170 7.49 3.16 -4.69
N THR A 171 7.25 4.32 -5.29
CA THR A 171 6.38 5.36 -4.73
C THR A 171 4.98 5.24 -5.34
N TYR A 172 3.95 5.18 -4.50
CA TYR A 172 2.55 5.07 -4.93
C TYR A 172 1.75 6.32 -4.54
N THR A 173 0.98 6.86 -5.47
CA THR A 173 0.11 8.01 -5.25
C THR A 173 -1.26 7.71 -5.83
N PHE A 174 -2.30 7.78 -5.00
CA PHE A 174 -3.68 7.58 -5.42
C PHE A 174 -4.38 8.92 -5.58
N SER A 175 -5.10 9.07 -6.68
CA SER A 175 -6.09 10.14 -6.86
C SER A 175 -7.44 9.48 -6.94
N LEU A 176 -8.23 9.57 -5.87
CA LEU A 176 -9.47 8.83 -5.69
C LEU A 176 -10.67 9.76 -5.82
N ARG A 177 -11.74 9.21 -6.38
CA ARG A 177 -13.10 9.73 -6.29
C ARG A 177 -13.90 8.73 -5.48
N LEU A 178 -14.31 9.17 -4.31
CA LEU A 178 -15.19 8.41 -3.42
C LEU A 178 -16.65 8.84 -3.68
N PRO A 179 -17.63 7.93 -3.48
CA PRO A 179 -19.05 8.24 -3.62
C PRO A 179 -19.55 9.25 -2.59
#